data_AF-A0A2C9WHT1-F1
#
_entry.id   AF-A0A2C9WHT1-F1
#
_cell.length_a   1.000
_cell.length_b   1.000
_cell.length_c   1.000
_cell.angle_alpha   90.00
_cell.angle_beta   90.00
_cell.angle_gamma   90.00
#
_symmetry.space_group_name_H-M   'P 1'
#
loop_
_entity.id
_entity.type
_entity.pdbx_description
1 polymer ?
#
loop_
_entity_poly.entity_id
_entity_poly.type
_entity_poly.pdbx_seq_one_letter_code
_entity_poly.pdbx_strand_id
1 'polypeptide(L)'
;MAGVIKKFFIASMFMWMAPIIILCGFNHDLIPGVSHLSPYSLTLLSGFVAVISVNIVIAFYIYMAMKEPADEHEPDPTFVSEAKASVSHLIGKTEDSSQSMKKEE
;
A
#
# COMPACT_ATOMS: atom_id res chain seq x y z
N MET A 1 6.19 -10.35 -3.90
CA MET A 1 5.29 -10.88 -4.97
C MET A 1 3.99 -11.47 -4.40
N ALA A 2 4.02 -12.54 -3.59
CA ALA A 2 2.81 -13.24 -3.11
C ALA A 2 1.81 -12.36 -2.32
N GLY A 3 2.30 -11.41 -1.52
CA GLY A 3 1.46 -10.46 -0.79
C GLY A 3 0.66 -9.52 -1.70
N VAL A 4 1.31 -8.99 -2.75
CA VAL A 4 0.71 -8.10 -3.75
C VAL A 4 -0.36 -8.84 -4.56
N ILE A 5 -0.04 -10.07 -5.00
CA ILE A 5 -0.96 -10.93 -5.77
C ILE A 5 -2.23 -11.24 -4.97
N LYS A 6 -2.08 -11.53 -3.66
CA LYS A 6 -3.23 -11.78 -2.78
C LYS A 6 -4.13 -10.55 -2.64
N LYS A 7 -3.55 -9.37 -2.44
CA LYS A 7 -4.31 -8.09 -2.31
C LYS A 7 -5.01 -7.72 -3.63
N PHE A 8 -4.33 -7.92 -4.76
CA PHE A 8 -4.91 -7.74 -6.08
C PHE A 8 -6.10 -8.67 -6.32
N PHE A 9 -5.95 -9.96 -6.00
CA PHE A 9 -7.02 -10.94 -6.16
C PHE A 9 -8.24 -10.59 -5.29
N ILE A 10 -8.02 -10.22 -4.03
CA ILE A 10 -9.12 -9.80 -3.14
C ILE A 10 -9.82 -8.56 -3.69
N ALA A 11 -9.06 -7.53 -4.10
CA ALA A 11 -9.62 -6.29 -4.63
C ALA A 11 -10.39 -6.53 -5.93
N SER A 12 -9.88 -7.39 -6.82
CA SER A 12 -10.56 -7.79 -8.05
C SER A 12 -11.88 -8.50 -7.78
N MET A 13 -11.91 -9.40 -6.79
CA MET A 13 -13.13 -10.07 -6.37
C MET A 13 -14.17 -9.07 -5.83
N PHE A 14 -13.76 -8.12 -4.98
CA PHE A 14 -14.64 -7.07 -4.48
C PHE A 14 -15.14 -6.13 -5.59
N MET A 15 -14.30 -5.81 -6.57
CA MET A 15 -14.66 -4.93 -7.68
C MET A 15 -15.81 -5.49 -8.52
N TRP A 16 -15.84 -6.81 -8.72
CA TRP A 16 -16.91 -7.48 -9.45
C TRP A 16 -18.12 -7.81 -8.57
N MET A 17 -17.89 -8.26 -7.33
CA MET A 17 -18.97 -8.67 -6.43
C MET A 17 -19.78 -7.49 -5.89
N ALA A 18 -19.14 -6.35 -5.57
CA ALA A 18 -19.82 -5.20 -4.98
C ALA A 18 -21.00 -4.66 -5.84
N PRO A 19 -20.82 -4.35 -7.14
CA PRO A 19 -21.93 -3.91 -7.97
C PRO A 19 -23.02 -4.97 -8.14
N ILE A 20 -22.66 -6.26 -8.20
CA ILE A 20 -23.64 -7.37 -8.27
C ILE A 20 -24.47 -7.46 -6.99
N ILE A 21 -23.82 -7.36 -5.82
CA ILE A 21 -24.48 -7.38 -4.52
C ILE A 21 -25.43 -6.19 -4.38
N ILE A 22 -25.01 -4.99 -4.81
CA ILE A 22 -25.85 -3.79 -4.81
C ILE A 22 -27.08 -4.03 -5.68
N LEU A 23 -26.89 -4.51 -6.91
CA LEU A 23 -27.98 -4.76 -7.83
C LEU A 23 -28.96 -5.81 -7.27
N CYS A 24 -28.44 -6.88 -6.68
CA CYS A 24 -29.23 -7.94 -6.04
C CYS A 24 -29.99 -7.42 -4.80
N GLY A 25 -29.35 -6.56 -4.00
CA GLY A 25 -29.95 -5.93 -2.83
C GLY A 25 -31.14 -5.04 -3.17
N PHE A 26 -31.02 -4.25 -4.24
CA PHE A 26 -32.13 -3.44 -4.74
C PHE A 26 -33.23 -4.29 -5.41
N ASN A 27 -32.88 -5.39 -6.11
CA ASN A 27 -33.85 -6.23 -6.80
C ASN A 27 -34.66 -7.16 -5.86
N HIS A 28 -34.11 -7.50 -4.70
CA HIS A 28 -34.80 -8.31 -3.68
C HIS A 28 -35.38 -7.49 -2.52
N ASP A 29 -35.49 -6.15 -2.67
CA ASP A 29 -36.03 -5.27 -1.63
C ASP A 29 -35.33 -5.40 -0.26
N LEU A 30 -34.04 -5.77 -0.26
CA LEU A 30 -33.27 -5.99 0.96
C LEU A 30 -32.92 -4.69 1.68
N ILE A 31 -33.11 -3.55 1.01
CA ILE A 31 -32.87 -2.22 1.55
C ILE A 31 -34.20 -1.66 2.07
N PRO A 32 -34.41 -1.61 3.40
CA PRO A 32 -35.62 -1.01 3.94
C PRO A 32 -35.63 0.48 3.61
N GLY A 33 -36.76 1.00 3.12
CA GLY A 33 -36.88 2.43 2.79
C GLY A 33 -36.84 2.78 1.30
N VAL A 34 -36.50 1.84 0.41
CA VAL A 34 -36.45 2.09 -1.05
C VAL A 34 -37.54 1.37 -1.84
N SER A 35 -38.22 0.39 -1.25
CA SER A 35 -39.29 -0.40 -1.90
C SER A 35 -40.54 0.40 -2.26
N HIS A 36 -40.71 1.59 -1.68
CA HIS A 36 -41.80 2.52 -2.01
C HIS A 36 -41.49 3.39 -3.24
N LEU A 37 -40.26 3.36 -3.74
CA LEU A 37 -39.84 4.15 -4.89
C LEU A 37 -40.36 3.51 -6.18
N SER A 38 -40.57 4.34 -7.21
CA SER A 38 -40.92 3.81 -8.53
C SER A 38 -39.79 2.92 -9.07
N PRO A 39 -40.10 1.88 -9.87
CA PRO A 39 -39.08 0.98 -10.45
C PRO A 39 -38.00 1.73 -11.25
N TYR A 40 -38.37 2.84 -11.89
CA TYR A 40 -37.44 3.71 -12.61
C TYR A 40 -36.45 4.41 -11.67
N SER A 41 -36.96 4.96 -10.56
CA SER A 41 -36.13 5.60 -9.52
C SER A 41 -35.20 4.59 -8.84
N LEU A 42 -35.66 3.36 -8.59
CA LEU A 42 -34.85 2.27 -8.06
C LEU A 42 -33.69 1.88 -8.99
N THR A 43 -33.96 1.80 -10.29
CA THR A 43 -32.93 1.48 -11.28
C THR A 43 -31.87 2.58 -11.36
N LEU A 44 -32.29 3.85 -11.38
CA LEU A 44 -31.36 4.98 -11.36
C LEU A 44 -30.53 5.03 -10.07
N LEU A 45 -31.17 4.83 -8.92
CA LEU A 45 -30.50 4.86 -7.62
C LEU A 45 -29.51 3.70 -7.47
N SER A 46 -29.94 2.47 -7.81
CA SER A 46 -29.06 1.30 -7.76
C SER A 46 -27.86 1.41 -8.69
N GLY A 47 -28.06 1.92 -9.92
CA GLY A 47 -26.98 2.21 -10.84
C GLY A 47 -26.01 3.26 -10.29
N PHE A 48 -26.52 4.36 -9.73
CA PHE A 48 -25.71 5.40 -9.11
C PHE A 48 -24.88 4.88 -7.93
N VAL A 49 -25.51 4.11 -7.03
CA VAL A 49 -24.84 3.48 -5.89
C VAL A 49 -23.80 2.45 -6.34
N ALA A 50 -24.08 1.67 -7.39
CA ALA A 50 -23.12 0.73 -7.97
C ALA A 50 -21.87 1.44 -8.52
N VAL A 51 -22.05 2.56 -9.23
CA VAL A 51 -20.92 3.38 -9.72
C VAL A 51 -20.09 3.95 -8.58
N ILE A 52 -20.72 4.50 -7.53
CA ILE A 52 -20.01 5.00 -6.35
C ILE A 52 -19.23 3.86 -5.67
N SER A 53 -19.84 2.69 -5.51
CA SER A 53 -19.20 1.54 -4.88
C SER A 53 -17.93 1.11 -5.61
N VAL A 54 -17.96 1.04 -6.93
CA VAL A 54 -16.76 0.69 -7.72
C VAL A 54 -15.67 1.74 -7.52
N ASN A 55 -16.02 3.03 -7.51
CA ASN A 55 -15.05 4.10 -7.26
C ASN A 55 -14.41 4.01 -5.87
N ILE A 56 -15.16 3.67 -4.83
CA ILE A 56 -14.63 3.44 -3.47
C ILE A 56 -13.66 2.26 -3.46
N VAL A 57 -14.01 1.14 -4.09
CA VAL A 57 -13.14 -0.04 -4.17
C VAL A 57 -11.83 0.28 -4.89
N ILE A 58 -11.90 1.03 -6.00
CA ILE A 58 -10.72 1.49 -6.74
C ILE A 58 -9.85 2.41 -5.86
N ALA A 59 -10.45 3.41 -5.20
CA ALA A 59 -9.72 4.33 -4.33
C ALA A 59 -9.00 3.59 -3.19
N PHE A 60 -9.68 2.61 -2.58
CA PHE A 60 -9.09 1.77 -1.54
C PHE A 60 -7.94 0.92 -2.08
N TYR A 61 -8.08 0.34 -3.27
CA TYR A 61 -7.02 -0.41 -3.93
C TYR A 61 -5.78 0.46 -4.20
N ILE A 62 -5.98 1.66 -4.75
CA ILE A 62 -4.90 2.62 -5.01
C ILE A 62 -4.21 3.00 -3.70
N TYR A 63 -4.98 3.29 -2.65
CA TYR A 63 -4.42 3.60 -1.33
C TYR A 63 -3.56 2.44 -0.78
N MET A 64 -4.02 1.19 -0.91
CA MET A 64 -3.22 0.04 -0.52
C MET A 64 -1.94 -0.10 -1.34
N ALA A 65 -2.01 0.14 -2.65
CA ALA A 65 -0.85 0.12 -3.54
C ALA A 65 0.17 1.22 -3.20
N MET A 66 -0.30 2.42 -2.85
CA MET A 66 0.54 3.53 -2.42
C MET A 66 1.22 3.31 -1.06
N LYS A 67 0.70 2.41 -0.22
CA LYS A 67 1.31 2.02 1.06
C LYS A 67 2.32 0.87 0.95
N GLU A 68 2.45 0.27 -0.23
CA GLU A 68 3.42 -0.80 -0.48
C GLU A 68 4.88 -0.37 -0.76
N PRO A 69 5.28 0.92 -0.89
CA PRO A 69 6.70 1.28 -0.86
C PRO A 69 7.15 1.38 0.61
N ALA A 70 7.18 0.25 1.31
CA ALA A 70 7.71 0.13 2.66
C ALA A 70 8.76 -0.98 2.78
N ASP A 71 9.18 -1.55 1.65
CA ASP A 71 10.44 -2.27 1.58
C ASP A 71 11.50 -1.19 1.33
N GLU A 72 11.88 -0.48 2.41
CA GLU A 72 13.16 0.23 2.40
C GLU A 72 14.19 -0.82 2.03
N HIS A 73 14.89 -0.60 0.91
CA HIS A 73 15.99 -1.46 0.52
C HIS A 73 17.05 -1.30 1.61
N GLU A 74 17.02 -2.18 2.61
CA GLU A 74 18.01 -2.17 3.67
C GLU A 74 19.37 -2.31 2.97
N PRO A 75 20.29 -1.34 3.17
CA PRO A 75 21.60 -1.43 2.57
C PRO A 75 22.24 -2.73 3.03
N ASP A 76 22.78 -3.50 2.08
CA ASP A 76 23.32 -4.82 2.33
C ASP A 76 24.22 -4.78 3.59
N PRO A 77 23.90 -5.60 4.61
CA PRO A 77 24.58 -5.55 5.90
C PRO A 77 26.10 -5.78 5.78
N THR A 78 26.53 -6.49 4.74
CA THR A 78 27.96 -6.66 4.44
C THR A 78 28.61 -5.34 4.03
N PHE A 79 27.98 -4.56 3.14
CA PHE A 79 28.43 -3.23 2.74
C PHE A 79 28.44 -2.24 3.91
N VAL A 80 27.43 -2.28 4.78
CA VAL A 80 27.39 -1.42 5.97
C VAL A 80 28.54 -1.76 6.92
N SER A 81 28.80 -3.05 7.14
CA SER A 81 29.89 -3.49 8.02
C SER A 81 31.27 -3.15 7.45
N GLU A 82 31.46 -3.30 6.14
CA GLU A 82 32.72 -3.02 5.45
C GLU A 82 32.98 -1.51 5.37
N ALA A 83 31.96 -0.70 5.08
CA ALA A 83 32.06 0.75 5.13
C ALA A 83 32.40 1.24 6.55
N LYS A 84 31.76 0.66 7.58
CA LYS A 84 32.06 1.02 8.97
C LYS A 84 33.48 0.60 9.39
N ALA A 85 33.95 -0.56 8.94
CA ALA A 85 35.33 -1.01 9.18
C ALA A 85 36.35 -0.13 8.45
N SER A 86 36.07 0.25 7.20
CA SER A 86 36.91 1.14 6.40
C SER A 86 37.05 2.53 7.04
N VAL A 87 35.94 3.12 7.49
CA VAL A 87 35.94 4.41 8.21
C VAL A 87 36.69 4.30 9.54
N SER A 88 36.49 3.22 10.29
CA SER A 88 37.19 3.00 11.57
C SER A 88 38.70 2.83 11.39
N HIS A 89 39.13 2.13 10.33
CA HIS A 89 40.54 2.00 9.99
C HIS A 89 41.16 3.34 9.56
N LEU A 90 40.40 4.19 8.84
CA LEU A 90 40.83 5.54 8.47
C LEU A 90 41.00 6.45 9.70
N ILE A 91 40.08 6.38 10.66
CA ILE A 91 40.12 7.15 11.92
C ILE A 91 41.28 6.67 12.79
N GLY A 92 41.43 5.36 13.01
CA GLY A 92 42.54 4.80 13.80
C GLY A 92 43.91 5.14 13.20
N LYS A 93 44.03 5.13 11.87
CA LYS A 93 45.27 5.53 11.17
C LYS A 93 45.53 7.04 11.27
N THR A 94 44.49 7.86 11.34
CA THR A 94 44.60 9.30 11.54
C THR A 94 44.99 9.63 12.98
N GLU A 95 44.47 8.89 13.96
CA GLU A 95 44.87 8.99 15.37
C GLU A 95 46.33 8.56 15.59
N ASP A 96 46.75 7.42 15.05
CA ASP A 96 48.16 6.97 15.11
C ASP A 96 49.11 7.93 14.38
N SER A 97 48.70 8.46 13.22
CA SER A 97 49.51 9.46 12.49
C SER A 97 49.56 10.79 13.24
N SER A 98 48.51 11.18 13.97
CA SER A 98 48.47 12.41 14.76
C SER A 98 49.22 12.29 16.09
N GLN A 99 49.33 11.08 16.66
CA GLN A 99 50.20 10.80 17.82
C GLN A 99 51.66 10.67 17.41
N SER A 100 51.96 10.16 16.21
CA SER A 100 53.34 10.06 15.71
C SER A 100 53.97 11.42 15.38
N MET A 101 53.17 12.46 15.06
CA MET A 101 53.70 13.80 14.77
C MET A 101 53.90 14.69 16.01
N LYS A 102 53.58 14.21 17.23
CA LYS A 102 53.78 14.98 18.48
C LYS A 102 55.08 14.65 19.22
N LYS A 103 56.00 13.91 18.61
CA LYS A 103 57.23 13.46 19.27
C LYS A 103 58.49 13.71 18.43
N GLU A 104 58.57 14.88 17.80
CA GLU A 104 59.82 15.48 17.35
C GLU A 104 59.73 17.00 17.56
N GLU A 105 59.97 17.44 18.80
CA GLU A 105 60.42 18.80 19.12
C GLU A 105 61.46 18.72 20.24
#